data_AF-A0A522NC91-F1
#
_entry.id   AF-A0A522NC91-F1
#
_cell.length_a   1.000
_cell.length_b   1.000
_cell.length_c   1.000
_cell.angle_alpha   90.00
_cell.angle_beta   90.00
_cell.angle_gamma   90.00
#
_symmetry.space_group_name_H-M   'P 1'
#
loop_
_entity.id
_entity.type
_entity.pdbx_description
1 polymer ?
#
loop_
_entity_poly.entity_id
_entity_poly.type
_entity_poly.pdbx_seq_one_letter_code
_entity_poly.pdbx_strand_id
1 'polypeptide(L)'
;MLVVMGTVQAAGKKAPTDAQLIKSAMRAAPAHVAKDATIVAMDANGKMRTLRQGTNDFTCMPDSPATPGPDPMCMDRNALEWANAWMAHQHPPVGKLGLMYMLEGGTDASNTDPYATKPESGNHWIRTGPHFMIVGADPAFYANYPHGADPDTAAPYVMWADTPYVHLMAPIR
;
A
#
# COMPACT_ATOMS: atom_id res chain seq x y z
N MET A 1 -54.33 18.52 -6.53
CA MET A 1 -53.45 17.35 -6.30
C MET A 1 -52.08 17.87 -5.87
N LEU A 2 -51.73 17.74 -4.60
CA LEU A 2 -50.36 17.98 -4.11
C LEU A 2 -49.51 16.75 -4.50
N VAL A 3 -48.44 16.96 -5.25
CA VAL A 3 -47.41 15.94 -5.47
C VAL A 3 -46.29 16.20 -4.46
N VAL A 4 -46.23 15.36 -3.43
CA VAL A 4 -45.14 15.36 -2.44
C VAL A 4 -43.92 14.74 -3.11
N MET A 5 -42.91 15.56 -3.44
CA MET A 5 -41.60 15.06 -3.88
C MET A 5 -40.84 14.55 -2.66
N GLY A 6 -40.86 13.23 -2.46
CA GLY A 6 -40.02 12.55 -1.47
C GLY A 6 -38.56 12.68 -1.85
N THR A 7 -37.76 13.25 -0.95
CA THR A 7 -36.30 13.28 -1.06
C THR A 7 -35.78 11.86 -0.88
N VAL A 8 -35.18 11.29 -1.93
CA VAL A 8 -34.38 10.07 -1.82
C VAL A 8 -33.10 10.44 -1.07
N GLN A 9 -33.04 10.15 0.23
CA GLN A 9 -31.78 10.18 0.96
C GLN A 9 -30.88 9.08 0.36
N ALA A 10 -29.77 9.49 -0.25
CA ALA A 10 -28.70 8.58 -0.59
C ALA A 10 -28.22 7.92 0.71
N ALA A 11 -28.45 6.61 0.86
CA ALA A 11 -27.94 5.86 1.99
C ALA A 11 -26.41 5.91 1.96
N GLY A 12 -25.81 6.69 2.86
CA GLY A 12 -24.37 6.73 3.03
C GLY A 12 -23.85 5.33 3.32
N LYS A 13 -22.83 4.88 2.56
CA LYS A 13 -22.17 3.58 2.81
C LYS A 13 -21.74 3.53 4.27
N LYS A 14 -22.27 2.56 5.03
CA LYS A 14 -21.89 2.33 6.41
C LYS A 14 -20.39 2.04 6.48
N ALA A 15 -19.70 2.63 7.46
CA ALA A 15 -18.29 2.34 7.70
C ALA A 15 -18.06 0.83 7.88
N PRO A 16 -16.96 0.27 7.35
CA PRO A 16 -16.66 -1.14 7.47
C PRO A 16 -16.48 -1.53 8.95
N THR A 17 -16.96 -2.72 9.30
CA THR A 17 -16.75 -3.31 10.62
C THR A 17 -15.30 -3.79 10.80
N ASP A 18 -14.86 -3.93 12.05
CA ASP A 18 -13.52 -4.47 12.37
C ASP A 18 -13.29 -5.85 11.74
N ALA A 19 -14.32 -6.70 11.69
CA ALA A 19 -14.23 -8.00 11.02
C ALA A 19 -14.02 -7.87 9.50
N GLN A 20 -14.64 -6.88 8.85
CA GLN A 20 -14.43 -6.61 7.42
C GLN A 20 -13.02 -6.06 7.16
N LEU A 21 -12.53 -5.18 8.02
CA LEU A 21 -11.17 -4.64 7.93
C LEU A 21 -10.13 -5.74 8.15
N ILE A 22 -10.28 -6.55 9.19
CA ILE A 22 -9.42 -7.71 9.43
C ILE A 22 -9.41 -8.64 8.23
N LYS A 23 -10.58 -8.96 7.66
CA LYS A 23 -10.66 -9.81 6.47
C LYS A 23 -9.94 -9.19 5.26
N SER A 24 -10.02 -7.88 5.08
CA SER A 24 -9.30 -7.18 4.02
C SER A 24 -7.78 -7.25 4.22
N ALA A 25 -7.29 -6.88 5.41
CA ALA A 25 -5.87 -6.91 5.75
C ALA A 25 -5.26 -8.32 5.63
N MET A 26 -6.04 -9.36 5.95
CA MET A 26 -5.61 -10.75 5.85
C MET A 26 -5.29 -11.22 4.41
N ARG A 27 -5.70 -10.47 3.39
CA ARG A 27 -5.47 -10.79 1.97
C ARG A 27 -4.18 -10.17 1.42
N ALA A 28 -3.57 -9.26 2.17
CA ALA A 28 -2.38 -8.53 1.74
C ALA A 28 -1.13 -9.41 1.60
N ALA A 29 -1.05 -10.55 2.31
CA ALA A 29 0.12 -11.41 2.42
C ALA A 29 -0.26 -12.90 2.42
N PRO A 30 0.71 -13.82 2.30
CA PRO A 30 0.43 -15.25 2.44
C PRO A 30 -0.28 -15.54 3.76
N ALA A 31 -1.23 -16.48 3.75
CA ALA A 31 -2.05 -16.76 4.93
C ALA A 31 -1.23 -17.06 6.19
N HIS A 32 -0.07 -17.71 6.05
CA HIS A 32 0.85 -18.01 7.15
C HIS A 32 1.51 -16.76 7.76
N VAL A 33 1.67 -15.69 6.99
CA VAL A 33 2.15 -14.38 7.48
C VAL A 33 0.98 -13.62 8.10
N ALA A 34 -0.09 -13.44 7.34
CA ALA A 34 -1.19 -12.56 7.74
C ALA A 34 -1.93 -13.06 8.99
N LYS A 35 -2.05 -14.39 9.20
CA LYS A 35 -2.78 -14.95 10.34
C LYS A 35 -2.20 -14.57 11.70
N ASP A 36 -0.87 -14.43 11.77
CA ASP A 36 -0.13 -14.12 12.98
C ASP A 36 0.31 -12.63 13.01
N ALA A 37 -0.04 -11.85 11.99
CA ALA A 37 0.31 -10.43 11.90
C ALA A 37 -0.57 -9.57 12.81
N THR A 38 0.03 -8.48 13.30
CA THR A 38 -0.72 -7.39 13.92
C THR A 38 -1.55 -6.72 12.85
N ILE A 39 -2.84 -6.55 13.07
CA ILE A 39 -3.72 -5.85 12.12
C ILE A 39 -4.03 -4.48 12.70
N VAL A 40 -3.77 -3.45 11.92
CA VAL A 40 -4.08 -2.06 12.23
C VAL A 40 -4.96 -1.48 11.13
N ALA A 41 -5.71 -0.43 11.45
CA ALA A 41 -6.44 0.36 10.47
C ALA A 41 -6.33 1.84 10.81
N MET A 42 -6.44 2.70 9.80
CA MET A 42 -6.65 4.13 10.01
C MET A 42 -8.08 4.36 10.49
N ASP A 43 -8.26 5.18 11.51
CA ASP A 43 -9.57 5.69 11.89
C ASP A 43 -9.97 6.91 11.06
N ALA A 44 -11.19 7.41 11.25
CA ALA A 44 -11.71 8.57 10.52
C ALA A 44 -10.93 9.88 10.77
N ASN A 45 -10.11 9.93 11.84
CA ASN A 45 -9.28 11.08 12.19
C ASN A 45 -7.84 10.92 11.69
N GLY A 46 -7.54 9.88 10.91
CA GLY A 46 -6.18 9.59 10.43
C GLY A 46 -5.28 8.95 11.50
N LYS A 47 -5.83 8.47 12.62
CA LYS A 47 -5.06 7.81 13.65
C LYS A 47 -5.06 6.30 13.45
N MET A 48 -3.88 5.69 13.56
CA MET A 48 -3.75 4.23 13.57
C MET A 48 -4.38 3.62 14.82
N ARG A 49 -5.23 2.62 14.63
CA ARG A 49 -5.81 1.78 15.69
C ARG A 49 -5.48 0.31 15.45
N THR A 50 -5.18 -0.42 16.52
CA THR A 50 -4.98 -1.87 16.46
C THR A 50 -6.32 -2.60 16.49
N LEU A 51 -6.57 -3.44 15.48
CA LEU A 51 -7.75 -4.32 15.38
C LEU A 51 -7.52 -5.68 16.00
N ARG A 52 -6.29 -6.20 15.83
CA ARG A 52 -5.87 -7.50 16.32
C ARG A 52 -4.38 -7.45 16.62
N GLN A 53 -3.99 -7.85 17.82
CA GLN A 53 -2.58 -8.03 18.16
C GLN A 53 -2.06 -9.31 17.49
N GLY A 54 -0.90 -9.21 16.83
CA GLY A 54 -0.21 -10.35 16.23
C GLY A 54 0.88 -10.93 17.14
N THR A 55 1.47 -12.02 16.68
CA THR A 55 2.56 -12.76 17.31
C THR A 55 3.80 -12.88 16.42
N ASN A 56 3.76 -12.39 15.17
CA ASN A 56 4.93 -12.27 14.29
C ASN A 56 5.32 -10.79 14.05
N ASP A 57 6.37 -10.59 13.25
CA ASP A 57 6.96 -9.27 13.00
C ASP A 57 6.27 -8.46 11.88
N PHE A 58 5.10 -8.90 11.40
CA PHE A 58 4.35 -8.20 10.36
C PHE A 58 3.20 -7.37 10.94
N THR A 59 3.01 -6.20 10.35
CA THR A 59 1.85 -5.34 10.53
C THR A 59 1.07 -5.24 9.22
N CYS A 60 -0.20 -5.63 9.24
CA CYS A 60 -1.07 -5.61 8.08
C CYS A 60 -2.14 -4.52 8.19
N MET A 61 -2.41 -3.87 7.07
CA MET A 61 -3.39 -2.81 6.90
C MET A 61 -4.43 -3.23 5.87
N PRO A 62 -5.73 -2.93 6.11
CA PRO A 62 -6.78 -3.20 5.15
C PRO A 62 -6.71 -2.24 3.97
N ASP A 63 -7.40 -2.65 2.90
CA ASP A 63 -7.74 -1.81 1.78
C ASP A 63 -8.38 -0.47 2.21
N SER A 64 -7.95 0.61 1.58
CA SER A 64 -8.42 1.96 1.80
C SER A 64 -9.39 2.39 0.69
N PRO A 65 -10.64 2.78 1.02
CA PRO A 65 -11.57 3.27 0.00
C PRO A 65 -11.16 4.62 -0.60
N ALA A 66 -10.10 5.25 -0.08
CA ALA A 66 -9.55 6.49 -0.60
C ALA A 66 -8.57 6.27 -1.77
N THR A 67 -8.14 5.04 -2.02
CA THR A 67 -7.28 4.71 -3.15
C THR A 67 -8.10 4.16 -4.32
N PRO A 68 -7.62 4.34 -5.57
CA PRO A 68 -8.37 4.00 -6.77
C PRO A 68 -8.39 2.50 -7.11
N GLY A 69 -7.70 1.66 -6.33
CA GLY A 69 -7.61 0.22 -6.51
C GLY A 69 -7.34 -0.47 -5.17
N PRO A 70 -7.34 -1.81 -5.14
CA PRO A 70 -7.05 -2.53 -3.91
C PRO A 70 -5.63 -2.19 -3.43
N ASP A 71 -5.46 -1.86 -2.15
CA ASP A 71 -4.15 -1.58 -1.54
C ASP A 71 -3.90 -2.22 -0.16
N PRO A 72 -4.51 -3.38 0.20
CA PRO A 72 -4.18 -4.01 1.47
C PRO A 72 -2.71 -4.44 1.44
N MET A 73 -1.97 -4.08 2.50
CA MET A 73 -0.54 -4.31 2.59
C MET A 73 -0.14 -4.94 3.92
N CYS A 74 0.91 -5.76 3.92
CA CYS A 74 1.56 -6.24 5.14
C CYS A 74 3.04 -5.90 5.10
N MET A 75 3.52 -5.22 6.13
CA MET A 75 4.88 -4.73 6.25
C MET A 75 5.57 -5.46 7.39
N ASP A 76 6.80 -5.92 7.16
CA ASP A 76 7.67 -6.23 8.29
C ASP A 76 8.03 -4.95 9.07
N ARG A 77 8.74 -5.11 10.18
CA ARG A 77 9.15 -4.00 11.04
C ARG A 77 9.93 -2.90 10.30
N ASN A 78 10.82 -3.26 9.38
CA ASN A 78 11.68 -2.30 8.68
C ASN A 78 10.89 -1.60 7.56
N ALA A 79 10.04 -2.34 6.86
CA ALA A 79 9.13 -1.77 5.87
C ALA A 79 8.14 -0.80 6.50
N LEU A 80 7.66 -1.10 7.72
CA LEU A 80 6.81 -0.18 8.47
C LEU A 80 7.57 1.09 8.89
N GLU A 81 8.83 0.97 9.34
CA GLU A 81 9.70 2.12 9.64
C GLU A 81 9.90 3.00 8.39
N TRP A 82 10.17 2.36 7.25
CA TRP A 82 10.31 3.03 5.96
C TRP A 82 9.00 3.75 5.53
N ALA A 83 7.85 3.07 5.64
CA ALA A 83 6.55 3.64 5.27
C ALA A 83 6.19 4.84 6.15
N ASN A 84 6.48 4.76 7.45
CA ASN A 84 6.28 5.88 8.37
C ASN A 84 7.16 7.09 8.00
N ALA A 85 8.41 6.87 7.60
CA ALA A 85 9.29 7.95 7.16
C ALA A 85 8.74 8.60 5.88
N TRP A 86 8.31 7.81 4.89
CA TRP A 86 7.65 8.31 3.68
C TRP A 86 6.41 9.16 4.00
N MET A 87 5.48 8.65 4.82
CA MET A 87 4.29 9.40 5.23
C MET A 87 4.62 10.69 5.99
N ALA A 88 5.72 10.70 6.75
CA ALA A 88 6.20 11.85 7.49
C ALA A 88 7.05 12.83 6.65
N HIS A 89 7.24 12.57 5.35
CA HIS A 89 8.17 13.31 4.48
C HIS A 89 9.60 13.36 5.02
N GLN A 90 10.05 12.26 5.63
CA GLN A 90 11.39 12.10 6.19
C GLN A 90 12.17 11.05 5.42
N HIS A 91 13.49 11.16 5.42
CA HIS A 91 14.33 10.14 4.79
C HIS A 91 14.26 8.83 5.58
N PRO A 92 13.92 7.69 4.95
CA PRO A 92 13.94 6.41 5.63
C PRO A 92 15.39 5.99 5.93
N PRO A 93 15.60 5.12 6.94
CA PRO A 93 16.93 4.59 7.22
C PRO A 93 17.47 3.78 6.03
N VAL A 94 18.67 4.12 5.58
CA VAL A 94 19.36 3.40 4.50
C VAL A 94 20.02 2.13 5.04
N GLY A 95 19.98 1.05 4.27
CA GLY A 95 20.60 -0.23 4.63
C GLY A 95 19.77 -1.09 5.59
N LYS A 96 18.56 -0.64 5.96
CA LYS A 96 17.57 -1.44 6.69
C LYS A 96 16.59 -2.04 5.70
N LEU A 97 16.92 -3.21 5.18
CA LEU A 97 16.06 -3.93 4.25
C LEU A 97 14.72 -4.27 4.93
N GLY A 98 13.62 -3.89 4.28
CA GLY A 98 12.26 -4.24 4.68
C GLY A 98 11.51 -4.92 3.54
N LEU A 99 10.61 -5.84 3.91
CA LEU A 99 9.71 -6.55 3.02
C LEU A 99 8.27 -6.07 3.23
N MET A 100 7.60 -5.76 2.12
CA MET A 100 6.17 -5.45 2.10
C MET A 100 5.43 -6.37 1.12
N TYR A 101 4.29 -6.91 1.51
CA TYR A 101 3.40 -7.66 0.61
C TYR A 101 2.20 -6.82 0.21
N MET A 102 1.81 -6.91 -1.07
CA MET A 102 0.58 -6.36 -1.64
C MET A 102 -0.04 -7.41 -2.60
N LEU A 103 -0.50 -8.53 -2.04
CA LEU A 103 -0.92 -9.69 -2.84
C LEU A 103 -2.28 -9.55 -3.52
N GLU A 104 -3.02 -8.48 -3.24
CA GLU A 104 -4.21 -8.09 -4.00
C GLU A 104 -3.88 -7.26 -5.25
N GLY A 105 -2.59 -6.97 -5.45
CA GLY A 105 -2.12 -5.99 -6.41
C GLY A 105 -2.35 -4.57 -5.92
N GLY A 106 -2.14 -3.62 -6.83
CA GLY A 106 -2.23 -2.20 -6.54
C GLY A 106 -2.38 -1.36 -7.79
N THR A 107 -2.98 -0.19 -7.62
CA THR A 107 -2.83 0.91 -8.57
C THR A 107 -1.79 1.85 -7.98
N ASP A 108 -0.63 1.90 -8.61
CA ASP A 108 0.46 2.76 -8.17
C ASP A 108 0.22 4.15 -8.78
N ALA A 109 0.01 5.14 -7.91
CA ALA A 109 -0.42 6.46 -8.35
C ALA A 109 0.59 7.16 -9.29
N SER A 110 1.87 6.85 -9.14
CA SER A 110 2.90 7.25 -10.08
C SER A 110 4.15 6.41 -9.83
N ASN A 111 4.77 5.94 -10.91
CA ASN A 111 6.06 5.26 -10.80
C ASN A 111 7.22 6.21 -10.48
N THR A 112 7.05 7.51 -10.70
CA THR A 112 8.12 8.52 -10.56
C THR A 112 7.89 9.53 -9.44
N ASP A 113 6.65 9.73 -9.01
CA ASP A 113 6.28 10.71 -7.97
C ASP A 113 5.68 10.01 -6.73
N PRO A 114 6.39 9.99 -5.59
CA PRO A 114 5.90 9.35 -4.35
C PRO A 114 4.72 10.07 -3.69
N TYR A 115 4.31 11.24 -4.18
CA TYR A 115 3.24 12.04 -3.60
C TYR A 115 2.11 12.35 -4.61
N ALA A 116 2.12 11.70 -5.77
CA ALA A 116 1.03 11.81 -6.73
C ALA A 116 -0.29 11.30 -6.10
N THR A 117 -1.33 12.15 -6.11
CA THR A 117 -2.63 11.84 -5.49
C THR A 117 -3.73 11.53 -6.50
N LYS A 118 -3.50 11.81 -7.78
CA LYS A 118 -4.48 11.60 -8.86
C LYS A 118 -3.78 11.35 -10.20
N PRO A 119 -4.45 10.66 -11.14
CA PRO A 119 -3.93 10.54 -12.50
C PRO A 119 -3.81 11.91 -13.15
N GLU A 120 -2.64 12.22 -13.68
CA GLU A 120 -2.38 13.43 -14.47
C GLU A 120 -1.66 13.06 -15.77
N SER A 121 -1.84 13.89 -16.80
CA SER A 121 -1.10 13.74 -18.06
C SER A 121 0.41 13.84 -17.79
N GLY A 122 1.13 12.73 -17.95
CA GLY A 122 2.58 12.65 -17.71
C GLY A 122 2.96 12.03 -16.37
N ASN A 123 1.99 11.75 -15.48
CA ASN A 123 2.23 10.88 -14.34
C ASN A 123 2.17 9.43 -14.83
N HIS A 124 3.28 8.73 -14.67
CA HIS A 124 3.48 7.34 -15.07
C HIS A 124 2.68 6.40 -14.16
N TRP A 125 1.35 6.47 -14.30
CA TRP A 125 0.41 5.68 -13.53
C TRP A 125 0.50 4.23 -14.00
N ILE A 126 0.86 3.33 -13.09
CA ILE A 126 1.02 1.92 -13.42
C ILE A 126 0.11 1.06 -12.56
N ARG A 127 -0.20 -0.12 -13.07
CA ARG A 127 -0.94 -1.14 -12.34
C ARG A 127 -0.06 -2.36 -12.22
N THR A 128 0.11 -2.79 -10.99
CA THR A 128 0.90 -3.96 -10.66
C THR A 128 -0.05 -5.03 -10.13
N GLY A 129 0.10 -6.25 -10.66
CA GLY A 129 -0.60 -7.41 -10.12
C GLY A 129 -0.13 -7.72 -8.69
N PRO A 130 -0.51 -8.87 -8.12
CA PRO A 130 0.05 -9.34 -6.87
C PRO A 130 1.58 -9.23 -6.86
N HIS A 131 2.13 -8.59 -5.83
CA HIS A 131 3.58 -8.35 -5.75
C HIS A 131 4.04 -8.24 -4.29
N PHE A 132 5.35 -8.32 -4.10
CA PHE A 132 5.99 -7.83 -2.89
C PHE A 132 6.94 -6.69 -3.23
N MET A 133 7.31 -5.90 -2.23
CA MET A 133 8.27 -4.82 -2.36
C MET A 133 9.47 -5.05 -1.45
N ILE A 134 10.64 -4.64 -1.92
CA ILE A 134 11.84 -4.53 -1.11
C ILE A 134 12.16 -3.04 -0.95
N VAL A 135 12.20 -2.59 0.30
CA VAL A 135 12.46 -1.20 0.68
C VAL A 135 13.71 -1.08 1.53
N GLY A 136 14.27 0.12 1.64
CA GLY A 136 15.40 0.42 2.54
C GLY A 136 16.72 -0.30 2.22
N ALA A 137 16.80 -1.00 1.08
CA ALA A 137 18.05 -1.60 0.59
C ALA A 137 19.07 -0.53 0.17
N ASP A 138 20.32 -0.94 -0.01
CA ASP A 138 21.39 -0.07 -0.52
C ASP A 138 21.12 0.33 -1.98
N PRO A 139 21.47 1.55 -2.43
CA PRO A 139 21.34 1.97 -3.84
C PRO A 139 21.92 0.98 -4.86
N ALA A 140 23.03 0.30 -4.53
CA ALA A 140 23.65 -0.70 -5.41
C ALA A 140 22.76 -1.93 -5.63
N PHE A 141 21.83 -2.24 -4.72
CA PHE A 141 20.82 -3.28 -4.92
C PHE A 141 19.86 -2.89 -6.05
N TYR A 142 19.31 -1.68 -6.00
CA TYR A 142 18.33 -1.19 -6.97
C TYR A 142 18.92 -0.98 -8.37
N ALA A 143 20.22 -0.68 -8.46
CA ALA A 143 20.93 -0.51 -9.73
C ALA A 143 20.90 -1.77 -10.64
N ASN A 144 20.57 -2.95 -10.08
CA ASN A 144 20.47 -4.20 -10.84
C ASN A 144 19.12 -4.36 -11.57
N TYR A 145 18.20 -3.41 -11.43
CA TYR A 145 16.83 -3.50 -11.94
C TYR A 145 16.48 -2.31 -12.87
N PRO A 146 15.53 -2.48 -13.80
CA PRO A 146 15.05 -1.39 -14.64
C PRO A 146 14.45 -0.25 -13.80
N HIS A 147 14.82 0.98 -14.10
CA HIS A 147 14.37 2.21 -13.41
C HIS A 147 13.69 3.20 -14.37
N GLY A 148 13.24 2.71 -15.54
CA GLY A 148 12.51 3.53 -16.51
C GLY A 148 11.15 3.96 -15.96
N ALA A 149 10.66 5.10 -16.44
CA ALA A 149 9.40 5.67 -15.97
C ALA A 149 8.18 4.77 -16.29
N ASP A 150 8.24 4.04 -17.41
CA ASP A 150 7.22 3.08 -17.86
C ASP A 150 7.79 1.64 -17.86
N PRO A 151 7.80 0.94 -16.71
CA PRO A 151 8.37 -0.40 -16.58
C PRO A 151 7.43 -1.50 -17.11
N ASP A 152 7.99 -2.66 -17.43
CA ASP A 152 7.21 -3.90 -17.61
C ASP A 152 6.79 -4.44 -16.23
N THR A 153 5.52 -4.22 -15.85
CA THR A 153 4.98 -4.64 -14.55
C THR A 153 4.77 -6.15 -14.42
N ALA A 154 5.15 -6.95 -15.43
CA ALA A 154 5.24 -8.40 -15.34
C ALA A 154 6.62 -8.91 -14.89
N ALA A 155 7.60 -8.02 -14.69
CA ALA A 155 8.95 -8.31 -14.22
C ALA A 155 9.34 -7.38 -13.05
N PRO A 156 10.38 -7.69 -12.26
CA PRO A 156 10.83 -6.78 -11.20
C PRO A 156 11.37 -5.46 -11.76
N TYR A 157 10.98 -4.34 -11.15
CA TYR A 157 11.38 -2.99 -11.54
C TYR A 157 11.50 -2.05 -10.35
N VAL A 158 12.22 -0.95 -10.53
CA VAL A 158 12.39 0.10 -9.51
C VAL A 158 11.29 1.15 -9.67
N MET A 159 10.66 1.47 -8.54
CA MET A 159 9.74 2.59 -8.40
C MET A 159 10.39 3.71 -7.61
N TRP A 160 10.01 4.95 -7.95
CA TRP A 160 10.50 6.20 -7.35
C TRP A 160 12.01 6.30 -7.36
N ALA A 161 12.59 5.95 -8.51
CA ALA A 161 14.01 6.14 -8.79
C ALA A 161 14.43 7.58 -8.46
N ASP A 162 15.68 7.75 -8.02
CA ASP A 162 16.28 9.03 -7.63
C ASP A 162 15.63 9.73 -6.42
N THR A 163 14.70 9.08 -5.73
CA THR A 163 14.15 9.56 -4.45
C THR A 163 14.71 8.76 -3.26
N PRO A 164 14.64 9.30 -2.02
CA PRO A 164 14.94 8.53 -0.81
C PRO A 164 14.01 7.32 -0.58
N TYR A 165 12.89 7.24 -1.32
CA TYR A 165 11.86 6.21 -1.23
C TYR A 165 11.96 5.21 -2.39
N VAL A 166 13.11 5.12 -3.04
CA VAL A 166 13.35 4.10 -4.05
C VAL A 166 13.09 2.71 -3.47
N HIS A 167 12.34 1.90 -4.21
CA HIS A 167 12.03 0.54 -3.81
C HIS A 167 11.87 -0.38 -5.03
N LEU A 168 12.07 -1.68 -4.80
CA LEU A 168 11.83 -2.70 -5.82
C LEU A 168 10.38 -3.13 -5.75
N MET A 169 9.70 -3.13 -6.89
CA MET A 169 8.44 -3.79 -7.12
C MET A 169 8.72 -5.16 -7.72
N ALA A 170 8.30 -6.24 -7.05
CA ALA A 170 8.55 -7.62 -7.47
C ALA A 170 7.23 -8.39 -7.67
N PRO A 171 6.70 -8.42 -8.91
CA PRO A 171 5.48 -9.16 -9.25
C PRO A 171 5.61 -10.66 -8.96
N ILE A 172 4.54 -11.26 -8.46
CA ILE A 172 4.43 -12.70 -8.28
C ILE A 172 3.40 -13.28 -9.26
N ARG A 173 3.63 -14.51 -9.72
CA ARG A 173 2.74 -15.26 -10.61
C ARG A 173 2.04 -16.37 -9.85
#